data_AF-A0A2W6E4N7-F1
#
_entry.id   AF-A0A2W6E4N7-F1
#
_cell.length_a   1.000
_cell.length_b   1.000
_cell.length_c   1.000
_cell.angle_alpha   90.00
_cell.angle_beta   90.00
_cell.angle_gamma   90.00
#
_symmetry.space_group_name_H-M   'P 1'
#
loop_
_entity.id
_entity.type
_entity.pdbx_description
1 polymer ?
#
loop_
_entity_poly.entity_id
_entity_poly.type
_entity_poly.pdbx_seq_one_letter_code
_entity_poly.pdbx_strand_id
1 'polypeptide(L)'
;MAVEPGIAGDQAGGAGDAESGGTRAFGRSRACFEELITTLADPEGGRLTHARMEEQLTALSRELVRTLHQDSLDLRTAREQRRSPVTGSDRVRRGIVEPGHDRGLATVFGEVTVTRMAYRRRGVPNLYPADAVLNLPVVKHSHGLARLAAVEAPRGSFEEAAAAITRATGARAGKRQLEQLAIAVAAGVDAYYAAHRPAPAASDVLLVMSYDGKGIVMRPGALREATAKAAARAGRKLATRLSPGEKNGRKRMAELGCVYDCAPVPRTAADIIARPARNPGQPRPARAAPAAAGKWLTSSITSDIPAVIAAGFAEADRRDPARER
;
A
#
# COMPACT_ATOMS: atom_id res chain seq x y z
N MET A 1 26.51 52.25 -12.55
CA MET A 1 26.99 52.88 -11.30
C MET A 1 27.47 51.76 -10.42
N ALA A 2 28.78 51.68 -10.23
CA ALA A 2 29.48 50.57 -9.58
C ALA A 2 29.33 50.61 -8.06
N VAL A 3 29.21 49.45 -7.43
CA VAL A 3 29.71 49.18 -6.07
C VAL A 3 30.10 47.70 -6.01
N GLU A 4 31.40 47.43 -5.98
CA GLU A 4 31.95 46.23 -5.33
C GLU A 4 32.06 46.49 -3.82
N PRO A 5 32.06 45.41 -3.02
CA PRO A 5 33.25 45.20 -2.19
C PRO A 5 33.70 43.72 -2.10
N GLY A 6 35.00 43.48 -2.35
CA GLY A 6 35.97 43.08 -1.29
C GLY A 6 35.84 41.72 -0.58
N ILE A 7 36.34 40.67 -1.24
CA ILE A 7 37.33 39.63 -0.81
C ILE A 7 37.24 38.90 0.57
N ALA A 8 37.22 37.56 0.42
CA ALA A 8 37.83 36.45 1.19
C ALA A 8 37.25 35.94 2.52
N GLY A 9 37.05 34.62 2.55
CA GLY A 9 36.86 33.83 3.76
C GLY A 9 36.43 32.39 3.47
N ASP A 10 37.38 31.58 2.98
CA ASP A 10 37.49 30.13 3.19
C ASP A 10 36.21 29.27 3.32
N GLN A 11 35.82 28.61 2.22
CA GLN A 11 34.93 27.44 2.26
C GLN A 11 35.45 26.36 1.29
N ALA A 12 36.59 25.77 1.61
CA ALA A 12 37.05 24.53 0.96
C ALA A 12 37.21 23.35 1.94
N GLY A 13 36.73 23.48 3.18
CA GLY A 13 36.86 22.42 4.21
C GLY A 13 35.61 21.56 4.48
N GLY A 14 34.40 21.97 4.04
CA GLY A 14 33.15 21.34 4.51
C GLY A 14 32.68 20.11 3.74
N ALA A 15 33.08 19.95 2.47
CA ALA A 15 32.55 18.88 1.62
C ALA A 15 33.21 17.51 1.91
N GLY A 16 34.53 17.48 2.11
CA GLY A 16 35.28 16.26 2.39
C GLY A 16 34.97 15.63 3.76
N ASP A 17 34.71 16.46 4.78
CA ASP A 17 34.33 15.98 6.11
C ASP A 17 32.88 15.50 6.18
N ALA A 18 31.97 16.16 5.43
CA ALA A 18 30.57 15.73 5.32
C ALA A 18 30.41 14.45 4.48
N GLU A 19 31.20 14.28 3.41
CA GLU A 19 31.28 13.04 2.63
C GLU A 19 31.90 11.91 3.46
N SER A 20 33.05 12.14 4.11
CA SER A 20 33.70 11.09 4.92
C SER A 20 32.86 10.68 6.13
N GLY A 21 32.15 11.63 6.76
CA GLY A 21 31.21 11.36 7.85
C GLY A 21 29.97 10.60 7.38
N GLY A 22 29.45 10.92 6.19
CA GLY A 22 28.34 10.20 5.58
C GLY A 22 28.68 8.74 5.30
N THR A 23 29.87 8.47 4.78
CA THR A 23 30.34 7.11 4.50
C THR A 23 30.69 6.32 5.76
N ARG A 24 31.24 6.95 6.81
CA ARG A 24 31.53 6.30 8.10
C ARG A 24 30.27 5.84 8.83
N ALA A 25 29.13 6.50 8.63
CA ALA A 25 27.87 6.12 9.25
C ALA A 25 27.37 4.71 8.85
N PHE A 26 27.87 4.17 7.75
CA PHE A 26 27.55 2.83 7.25
C PHE A 26 28.53 1.75 7.71
N GLY A 27 29.20 1.95 8.85
CA GLY A 27 30.19 0.99 9.37
C GLY A 27 29.60 -0.40 9.64
N ARG A 28 28.38 -0.49 10.18
CA ARG A 28 27.72 -1.77 10.49
C ARG A 28 27.33 -2.52 9.22
N SER A 29 26.74 -1.83 8.25
CA SER A 29 26.40 -2.45 6.96
C SER A 29 27.63 -2.92 6.19
N ARG A 30 28.75 -2.18 6.25
CA ARG A 30 30.03 -2.63 5.68
C ARG A 30 30.53 -3.91 6.34
N ALA A 31 30.56 -3.96 7.67
CA ALA A 31 30.95 -5.18 8.38
C ALA A 31 30.05 -6.38 8.00
N CYS A 32 28.73 -6.16 7.89
CA CYS A 32 27.78 -7.20 7.47
C CYS A 32 28.03 -7.67 6.01
N PHE A 33 28.42 -6.76 5.12
CA PHE A 33 28.78 -7.12 3.75
C PHE A 33 30.10 -7.91 3.68
N GLU A 34 31.11 -7.51 4.44
CA GLU A 34 32.38 -8.26 4.53
C GLU A 34 32.20 -9.65 5.14
N GLU A 35 31.30 -9.79 6.14
CA GLU A 35 30.92 -11.08 6.70
C GLU A 35 30.23 -11.97 5.65
N LEU A 36 29.37 -11.39 4.81
CA LEU A 36 28.74 -12.10 3.69
C LEU A 36 29.79 -12.59 2.68
N ILE A 37 30.75 -11.75 2.31
CA ILE A 37 31.87 -12.15 1.43
C ILE A 37 32.68 -13.27 2.08
N THR A 38 33.03 -13.14 3.35
CA THR A 38 33.81 -14.15 4.09
C THR A 38 33.08 -15.49 4.11
N THR A 39 31.77 -15.47 4.31
CA THR A 39 30.91 -16.67 4.28
C THR A 39 30.90 -17.35 2.91
N LEU A 40 30.89 -16.56 1.84
CA LEU A 40 30.95 -17.09 0.46
C LEU A 40 32.33 -17.60 0.08
N ALA A 41 33.38 -16.98 0.62
CA ALA A 41 34.76 -17.37 0.39
C ALA A 41 35.20 -18.59 1.23
N ASP A 42 34.40 -18.99 2.23
CA ASP A 42 34.68 -20.15 3.08
C ASP A 42 34.74 -21.44 2.22
N PRO A 43 35.85 -22.20 2.26
CA PRO A 43 35.97 -23.49 1.60
C PRO A 43 34.85 -24.50 1.94
N GLU A 44 34.27 -24.43 3.14
CA GLU A 44 33.09 -25.22 3.52
C GLU A 44 31.81 -24.73 2.82
N GLY A 45 31.71 -23.42 2.58
CA GLY A 45 30.65 -22.81 1.78
C GLY A 45 30.66 -23.30 0.32
N GLY A 46 31.85 -23.59 -0.23
CA GLY A 46 32.02 -24.24 -1.53
C GLY A 46 31.48 -25.69 -1.61
N ARG A 47 31.15 -26.31 -0.48
CA ARG A 47 30.52 -27.64 -0.40
C ARG A 47 29.00 -27.59 -0.29
N LEU A 48 28.41 -26.40 -0.12
CA LEU A 48 26.96 -26.27 -0.12
C LEU A 48 26.40 -26.57 -1.51
N THR A 49 25.26 -27.26 -1.53
CA THR A 49 24.49 -27.35 -2.78
C THR A 49 23.99 -25.96 -3.17
N HIS A 50 23.76 -25.75 -4.47
CA HIS A 50 23.25 -24.47 -4.98
C HIS A 50 22.01 -23.97 -4.21
N ALA A 51 21.03 -24.85 -3.96
CA ALA A 51 19.81 -24.49 -3.22
C ALA A 51 20.10 -24.03 -1.78
N ARG A 52 21.06 -24.64 -1.09
CA ARG A 52 21.47 -24.20 0.26
C ARG A 52 22.17 -22.84 0.23
N MET A 53 22.99 -22.60 -0.80
CA MET A 53 23.63 -21.31 -1.01
C MET A 53 22.59 -20.21 -1.26
N GLU A 54 21.54 -20.47 -2.05
CA GLU A 54 20.42 -19.53 -2.26
C GLU A 54 19.68 -19.19 -0.97
N GLU A 55 19.38 -20.19 -0.13
CA GLU A 55 18.73 -19.99 1.18
C GLU A 55 19.57 -19.09 2.08
N GLN A 56 20.88 -19.37 2.18
CA GLN A 56 21.80 -18.62 3.03
C GLN A 56 22.01 -17.19 2.53
N LEU A 57 22.21 -16.99 1.23
CA LEU A 57 22.34 -15.66 0.64
C LEU A 57 21.06 -14.84 0.80
N THR A 58 19.90 -15.47 0.68
CA THR A 58 18.61 -14.80 0.93
C THR A 58 18.52 -14.30 2.37
N ALA A 59 18.96 -15.10 3.35
CA ALA A 59 18.95 -14.68 4.75
C ALA A 59 19.95 -13.55 5.04
N LEU A 60 21.19 -13.69 4.60
CA LEU A 60 22.26 -12.71 4.85
C LEU A 60 22.00 -11.38 4.13
N SER A 61 21.54 -11.43 2.87
CA SER A 61 21.22 -10.21 2.11
C SER A 61 20.09 -9.40 2.76
N ARG A 62 19.09 -10.05 3.36
CA ARG A 62 18.02 -9.36 4.10
C ARG A 62 18.57 -8.60 5.29
N GLU A 63 19.46 -9.23 6.06
CA GLU A 63 20.07 -8.60 7.23
C GLU A 63 20.99 -7.43 6.85
N LEU A 64 21.75 -7.57 5.76
CA LEU A 64 22.53 -6.48 5.19
C LEU A 64 21.65 -5.28 4.82
N VAL A 65 20.57 -5.51 4.08
CA VAL A 65 19.66 -4.43 3.65
C VAL A 65 18.93 -3.79 4.84
N ARG A 66 18.56 -4.58 5.85
CA ARG A 66 18.01 -4.08 7.12
C ARG A 66 18.99 -3.16 7.83
N THR A 67 20.26 -3.56 7.89
CA THR A 67 21.34 -2.79 8.54
C THR A 67 21.67 -1.52 7.77
N LEU A 68 21.71 -1.57 6.44
CA LEU A 68 21.83 -0.37 5.58
C LEU A 68 20.71 0.63 5.86
N HIS A 69 19.48 0.15 6.02
CA HIS A 69 18.35 1.01 6.37
C HIS A 69 18.52 1.62 7.78
N GLN A 70 18.96 0.83 8.76
CA GLN A 70 19.24 1.34 10.11
C GLN A 70 20.34 2.41 10.10
N ASP A 71 21.46 2.17 9.42
CA ASP A 71 22.55 3.14 9.27
C ASP A 71 22.07 4.44 8.61
N SER A 72 21.18 4.35 7.61
CA SER A 72 20.56 5.52 6.99
C SER A 72 19.69 6.33 7.96
N LEU A 73 18.89 5.66 8.80
CA LEU A 73 18.05 6.33 9.81
C LEU A 73 18.89 6.96 10.92
N ASP A 74 19.96 6.31 11.34
CA ASP A 74 20.89 6.84 12.34
C ASP A 74 21.65 8.05 11.80
N LEU A 75 22.09 8.02 10.53
CA LEU A 75 22.68 9.19 9.87
C LEU A 75 21.68 10.35 9.78
N ARG A 76 20.40 10.07 9.49
CA ARG A 76 19.34 11.09 9.51
C ARG A 76 19.13 11.67 10.89
N THR A 77 19.18 10.84 11.93
CA THR A 77 19.10 11.27 13.33
C THR A 77 20.25 12.20 13.68
N ALA A 78 21.49 11.81 13.33
CA ALA A 78 22.68 12.63 13.57
C ALA A 78 22.64 13.98 12.82
N ARG A 79 21.96 14.01 11.66
CA ARG A 79 21.73 15.22 10.86
C ARG A 79 20.46 15.98 11.24
N GLU A 80 19.68 15.50 12.20
CA GLU A 80 18.44 16.16 12.58
C GLU A 80 18.75 17.51 13.24
N GLN A 81 18.38 18.59 12.55
CA GLN A 81 18.54 19.93 13.08
C GLN A 81 17.34 20.31 13.94
N ARG A 82 17.63 20.91 15.09
CA ARG A 82 16.61 21.52 15.93
C ARG A 82 15.91 22.64 15.14
N ARG A 83 14.59 22.55 15.07
CA ARG A 83 13.72 23.56 14.47
C ARG A 83 13.33 24.61 15.50
N SER A 84 12.92 25.77 15.01
CA SER A 84 12.17 26.74 15.81
C SER A 84 10.93 26.06 16.43
N PRO A 85 10.36 26.62 17.52
CA PRO A 85 9.20 26.03 18.17
C PRO A 85 8.09 25.65 17.18
N VAL A 86 7.63 24.40 17.29
CA VAL A 86 6.73 23.77 16.32
C VAL A 86 5.29 23.91 16.80
N THR A 87 4.39 24.23 15.89
CA THR A 87 2.94 24.28 16.15
C THR A 87 2.26 23.19 15.34
N GLY A 88 1.46 22.36 16.02
CA GLY A 88 0.72 21.26 15.38
C GLY A 88 -0.63 21.72 14.83
N SER A 89 -1.39 20.76 14.31
CA SER A 89 -2.80 20.96 13.91
C SER A 89 -3.70 21.36 15.07
N ASP A 90 -3.29 21.06 16.30
CA ASP A 90 -3.92 21.50 17.55
C ASP A 90 -3.69 22.99 17.88
N ARG A 91 -2.94 23.72 17.03
CA ARG A 91 -2.58 25.13 17.21
C ARG A 91 -1.80 25.40 18.50
N VAL A 92 -1.20 24.37 19.11
CA VAL A 92 -0.40 24.50 20.33
C VAL A 92 1.08 24.56 19.97
N ARG A 93 1.73 25.67 20.35
CA ARG A 93 3.17 25.88 20.19
C ARG A 93 3.98 25.06 21.21
N ARG A 94 4.96 24.30 20.73
CA ARG A 94 5.88 23.46 21.52
C ARG A 94 7.31 23.95 21.35
N GLY A 95 7.92 24.41 22.45
CA GLY A 95 9.26 25.02 22.45
C GLY A 95 10.34 24.18 23.13
N ILE A 96 9.95 23.23 23.98
CA ILE A 96 10.88 22.31 24.65
C ILE A 96 11.21 21.20 23.65
N VAL A 97 12.49 20.92 23.45
CA VAL A 97 12.96 19.90 22.52
C VAL A 97 13.79 18.89 23.30
N GLU A 98 13.47 17.61 23.14
CA GLU A 98 14.18 16.50 23.77
C GLU A 98 14.68 15.54 22.67
N PRO A 99 16.01 15.38 22.50
CA PRO A 99 16.57 14.45 21.52
C PRO A 99 16.48 13.00 22.00
N GLY A 100 16.74 12.05 21.10
CA GLY A 100 16.89 10.63 21.47
C GLY A 100 15.59 9.87 21.69
N HIS A 101 14.44 10.44 21.33
CA HIS A 101 13.17 9.71 21.39
C HIS A 101 13.11 8.70 20.24
N ASP A 102 12.89 7.43 20.54
CA ASP A 102 12.87 6.38 19.53
C ASP A 102 11.48 5.74 19.34
N ARG A 103 11.37 4.90 18.32
CA ARG A 103 10.28 3.93 18.13
C ARG A 103 10.73 2.80 17.20
N GLY A 104 10.21 1.60 17.42
CA GLY A 104 10.34 0.51 16.46
C GLY A 104 9.44 0.70 15.23
N LEU A 105 9.97 0.35 14.06
CA LEU A 105 9.28 0.33 12.78
C LEU A 105 9.52 -1.02 12.09
N ALA A 106 8.47 -1.79 11.89
CA ALA A 106 8.51 -3.03 11.11
C ALA A 106 8.46 -2.67 9.62
N THR A 107 9.53 -2.98 8.88
CA THR A 107 9.66 -2.69 7.45
C THR A 107 9.64 -3.97 6.62
N VAL A 108 9.62 -3.81 5.29
CA VAL A 108 9.80 -4.93 4.34
C VAL A 108 11.20 -5.55 4.41
N PHE A 109 12.15 -4.91 5.10
CA PHE A 109 13.51 -5.43 5.30
C PHE A 109 13.71 -6.00 6.71
N GLY A 110 12.71 -5.91 7.59
CA GLY A 110 12.81 -6.24 9.00
C GLY A 110 12.57 -5.04 9.91
N GLU A 111 12.74 -5.25 11.22
CA GLU A 111 12.54 -4.21 12.22
C GLU A 111 13.75 -3.28 12.30
N VAL A 112 13.47 -1.98 12.34
CA VAL A 112 14.44 -0.89 12.51
C VAL A 112 13.94 0.07 13.58
N THR A 113 14.86 0.85 14.15
CA THR A 113 14.56 1.88 15.14
C THR A 113 14.65 3.26 14.51
N VAL A 114 13.62 4.09 14.70
CA VAL A 114 13.63 5.49 14.27
C VAL A 114 13.82 6.38 15.50
N THR A 115 14.98 7.00 15.60
CA THR A 115 15.30 8.00 16.63
C THR A 115 15.05 9.41 16.10
N ARG A 116 14.53 10.29 16.94
CA ARG A 116 14.08 11.64 16.55
C ARG A 116 13.94 12.59 17.73
N MET A 117 13.90 13.89 17.45
CA MET A 117 13.63 14.91 18.46
C MET A 117 12.12 15.02 18.79
N ALA A 118 11.79 14.98 20.07
CA ALA A 118 10.46 15.24 20.59
C ALA A 118 10.27 16.73 20.88
N TYR A 119 9.25 17.35 20.29
CA TYR A 119 8.82 18.70 20.62
C TYR A 119 7.69 18.60 21.64
N ARG A 120 7.87 19.22 22.80
CA ARG A 120 7.07 18.99 24.01
C ARG A 120 6.41 20.27 24.51
N ARG A 121 5.26 20.08 25.16
CA ARG A 121 4.62 21.06 26.04
C ARG A 121 3.81 20.30 27.08
N ARG A 122 3.81 20.77 28.34
CA ARG A 122 3.09 20.11 29.43
C ARG A 122 1.60 19.97 29.09
N GLY A 123 1.05 18.78 29.33
CA GLY A 123 -0.38 18.49 29.15
C GLY A 123 -0.83 18.24 27.70
N VAL A 124 0.09 18.20 26.73
CA VAL A 124 -0.24 17.87 25.33
C VAL A 124 0.70 16.80 24.76
N PRO A 125 0.24 15.96 23.81
CA PRO A 125 1.10 14.98 23.15
C PRO A 125 2.30 15.62 22.44
N ASN A 126 3.40 14.88 22.37
CA ASN A 126 4.62 15.32 21.68
C ASN A 126 4.41 15.39 20.16
N LEU A 127 5.10 16.31 19.49
CA LEU A 127 5.23 16.34 18.04
C LEU A 127 6.62 15.86 17.62
N TYR A 128 6.67 15.15 16.50
CA TYR A 128 7.89 14.60 15.92
C TYR A 128 7.97 15.04 14.44
N PRO A 129 8.59 16.20 14.13
CA PRO A 129 8.72 16.67 12.76
C PRO A 129 9.39 15.66 11.83
N ALA A 130 10.34 14.86 12.34
CA ALA A 130 10.97 13.78 11.59
C ALA A 130 9.96 12.74 11.09
N ASP A 131 8.93 12.41 11.88
CA ASP A 131 7.87 11.45 11.47
C ASP A 131 7.11 11.97 10.25
N ALA A 132 6.83 13.28 10.20
CA ALA A 132 6.15 13.91 9.07
C ALA A 132 7.04 13.94 7.81
N VAL A 133 8.33 14.28 7.96
CA VAL A 133 9.29 14.30 6.84
C VAL A 133 9.47 12.90 6.24
N LEU A 134 9.55 11.88 7.08
CA LEU A 134 9.65 10.49 6.66
C LEU A 134 8.31 9.88 6.26
N ASN A 135 7.21 10.62 6.42
CA ASN A 135 5.84 10.13 6.25
C ASN A 135 5.62 8.80 6.96
N LEU A 136 5.98 8.72 8.25
CA LEU A 136 5.89 7.50 9.02
C LEU A 136 4.44 7.19 9.40
N PRO A 137 4.04 5.90 9.34
CA PRO A 137 2.73 5.49 9.79
C PRO A 137 2.62 5.63 11.31
N VAL A 138 1.40 5.87 11.79
CA VAL A 138 1.07 5.90 13.22
C VAL A 138 1.27 4.53 13.87
N VAL A 139 1.03 3.45 13.12
CA VAL A 139 1.23 2.06 13.55
C VAL A 139 2.67 1.59 13.36
N LYS A 140 3.04 0.45 13.98
CA LYS A 140 4.39 -0.13 13.90
C LYS A 140 4.80 -0.53 12.48
N HIS A 141 3.87 -0.93 11.63
CA HIS A 141 4.17 -1.45 10.29
C HIS A 141 4.29 -0.33 9.26
N SER A 142 5.37 -0.35 8.50
CA SER A 142 5.64 0.59 7.40
C SER A 142 4.56 0.60 6.32
N HIS A 143 4.48 1.68 5.55
CA HIS A 143 3.62 1.74 4.35
C HIS A 143 3.95 0.66 3.31
N GLY A 144 5.20 0.18 3.26
CA GLY A 144 5.58 -0.95 2.41
C GLY A 144 4.87 -2.25 2.80
N LEU A 145 4.82 -2.56 4.10
CA LEU A 145 4.07 -3.71 4.61
C LEU A 145 2.56 -3.50 4.46
N ALA A 146 2.04 -2.29 4.67
CA ALA A 146 0.64 -1.97 4.43
C ALA A 146 0.24 -2.20 2.96
N ARG A 147 1.11 -1.81 2.02
CA ARG A 147 0.92 -2.07 0.59
C ARG A 147 0.88 -3.56 0.28
N LEU A 148 1.80 -4.35 0.83
CA LEU A 148 1.78 -5.80 0.64
C LEU A 148 0.52 -6.43 1.26
N ALA A 149 0.09 -5.96 2.44
CA ALA A 149 -1.16 -6.39 3.06
C ALA A 149 -2.36 -6.14 2.14
N ALA A 150 -2.43 -4.96 1.50
CA ALA A 150 -3.50 -4.62 0.57
C ALA A 150 -3.52 -5.50 -0.70
N VAL A 151 -2.35 -5.94 -1.15
CA VAL A 151 -2.19 -6.79 -2.33
C VAL A 151 -2.48 -8.27 -2.02
N GLU A 152 -2.03 -8.76 -0.88
CA GLU A 152 -2.15 -10.18 -0.52
C GLU A 152 -3.47 -10.52 0.17
N ALA A 153 -4.04 -9.62 0.98
CA ALA A 153 -5.27 -9.90 1.72
C ALA A 153 -6.47 -10.31 0.84
N PRO A 154 -6.68 -9.73 -0.36
CA PRO A 154 -7.79 -10.14 -1.23
C PRO A 154 -7.61 -11.50 -1.91
N ARG A 155 -6.41 -12.09 -1.92
CA ARG A 155 -6.11 -13.32 -2.68
C ARG A 155 -6.53 -14.60 -1.98
N GLY A 156 -6.74 -14.55 -0.67
CA GLY A 156 -7.02 -15.73 0.13
C GLY A 156 -7.28 -15.38 1.59
N SER A 157 -6.89 -16.27 2.49
CA SER A 157 -6.99 -16.03 3.92
C SER A 157 -5.91 -15.04 4.42
N PHE A 158 -6.17 -14.38 5.55
CA PHE A 158 -5.16 -13.54 6.21
C PHE A 158 -3.93 -14.32 6.68
N GLU A 159 -4.06 -15.63 6.90
CA GLU A 159 -2.92 -16.50 7.25
C GLU A 159 -2.04 -16.76 6.03
N GLU A 160 -2.63 -17.07 4.88
CA GLU A 160 -1.90 -17.21 3.61
C GLU A 160 -1.25 -15.89 3.20
N ALA A 161 -1.95 -14.76 3.38
CA ALA A 161 -1.40 -13.44 3.11
C ALA A 161 -0.22 -13.13 4.06
N ALA A 162 -0.31 -13.44 5.35
CA ALA A 162 0.81 -13.27 6.29
C ALA A 162 1.99 -14.17 5.91
N ALA A 163 1.72 -15.41 5.49
CA ALA A 163 2.75 -16.33 5.02
C ALA A 163 3.41 -15.84 3.71
N ALA A 164 2.63 -15.31 2.76
CA ALA A 164 3.14 -14.73 1.52
C ALA A 164 4.05 -13.53 1.80
N ILE A 165 3.64 -12.61 2.67
CA ILE A 165 4.46 -11.46 3.07
C ILE A 165 5.74 -11.92 3.77
N THR A 166 5.64 -12.89 4.68
CA THR A 166 6.81 -13.44 5.38
C THR A 166 7.77 -14.11 4.42
N ARG A 167 7.28 -14.88 3.43
CA ARG A 167 8.14 -15.49 2.40
C ARG A 167 8.86 -14.43 1.56
N ALA A 168 8.15 -13.39 1.14
CA ALA A 168 8.73 -12.34 0.30
C ALA A 168 9.75 -11.46 1.06
N THR A 169 9.46 -11.11 2.32
CA THR A 169 10.18 -10.06 3.04
C THR A 169 11.03 -10.56 4.21
N GLY A 170 10.77 -11.77 4.72
CA GLY A 170 11.30 -12.23 6.01
C GLY A 170 10.65 -11.57 7.23
N ALA A 171 9.92 -10.46 7.06
CA ALA A 171 9.23 -9.77 8.13
C ALA A 171 7.97 -10.53 8.55
N ARG A 172 7.80 -10.74 9.85
CA ARG A 172 6.61 -11.40 10.41
C ARG A 172 5.55 -10.38 10.79
N ALA A 173 4.32 -10.59 10.31
CA ALA A 173 3.14 -9.88 10.76
C ALA A 173 2.10 -10.89 11.26
N GLY A 174 1.62 -10.69 12.48
CA GLY A 174 0.55 -11.54 13.02
C GLY A 174 -0.76 -11.32 12.25
N LYS A 175 -1.59 -12.36 12.14
CA LYS A 175 -2.90 -12.31 11.46
C LYS A 175 -3.72 -11.07 11.81
N ARG A 176 -3.88 -10.79 13.11
CA ARG A 176 -4.63 -9.62 13.60
C ARG A 176 -4.03 -8.29 13.12
N GLN A 177 -2.70 -8.18 13.06
CA GLN A 177 -2.04 -6.97 12.56
C GLN A 177 -2.31 -6.80 11.07
N LEU A 178 -2.31 -7.90 10.31
CA LEU A 178 -2.63 -7.87 8.88
C LEU A 178 -4.09 -7.49 8.61
N GLU A 179 -5.02 -8.00 9.40
CA GLU A 179 -6.43 -7.57 9.36
C GLU A 179 -6.56 -6.07 9.60
N GLN A 180 -5.86 -5.54 10.61
CA GLN A 180 -5.85 -4.10 10.90
C GLN A 180 -5.24 -3.26 9.78
N LEU A 181 -4.16 -3.74 9.15
CA LEU A 181 -3.56 -3.07 7.99
C LEU A 181 -4.51 -3.06 6.79
N ALA A 182 -5.18 -4.18 6.51
CA ALA A 182 -6.16 -4.25 5.42
C ALA A 182 -7.34 -3.29 5.67
N ILE A 183 -7.85 -3.21 6.90
CA ILE A 183 -8.89 -2.25 7.28
C ILE A 183 -8.40 -0.81 7.08
N ALA A 184 -7.20 -0.49 7.56
CA ALA A 184 -6.64 0.86 7.47
C ALA A 184 -6.43 1.30 6.01
N VAL A 185 -5.96 0.40 5.14
CA VAL A 185 -5.81 0.70 3.71
C VAL A 185 -7.19 0.85 3.04
N ALA A 186 -8.15 -0.01 3.35
CA ALA A 186 -9.50 0.06 2.80
C ALA A 186 -10.23 1.36 3.17
N ALA A 187 -9.97 1.94 4.34
CA ALA A 187 -10.58 3.19 4.77
C ALA A 187 -10.21 4.40 3.88
N GLY A 188 -9.13 4.30 3.10
CA GLY A 188 -8.68 5.38 2.20
C GLY A 188 -9.34 5.39 0.82
N VAL A 189 -10.15 4.38 0.46
CA VAL A 189 -10.67 4.21 -0.92
C VAL A 189 -11.56 5.39 -1.33
N ASP A 190 -12.51 5.79 -0.49
CA ASP A 190 -13.43 6.89 -0.81
C ASP A 190 -12.68 8.23 -0.95
N ALA A 191 -11.76 8.51 -0.03
CA ALA A 191 -10.94 9.72 -0.06
C ALA A 191 -10.02 9.76 -1.30
N TYR A 192 -9.47 8.60 -1.70
CA TYR A 192 -8.67 8.47 -2.90
C TYR A 192 -9.46 8.86 -4.15
N TYR A 193 -10.65 8.28 -4.35
CA TYR A 193 -11.48 8.60 -5.51
C TYR A 193 -12.06 10.02 -5.47
N ALA A 194 -12.30 10.58 -4.27
CA ALA A 194 -12.69 11.98 -4.12
C ALA A 194 -11.57 12.94 -4.53
N ALA A 195 -10.31 12.63 -4.22
CA ALA A 195 -9.14 13.45 -4.57
C ALA A 195 -8.67 13.25 -6.03
N HIS A 196 -8.93 12.09 -6.62
CA HIS A 196 -8.46 11.70 -7.96
C HIS A 196 -9.61 11.56 -8.95
N ARG A 197 -10.62 12.44 -8.86
CA ARG A 197 -11.77 12.41 -9.77
C ARG A 197 -11.32 12.65 -11.21
N PRO A 198 -11.58 11.72 -12.15
CA PRO A 198 -11.18 11.88 -13.55
C PRO A 198 -11.83 13.11 -14.20
N ALA A 199 -11.07 13.90 -14.95
CA ALA A 199 -11.63 15.00 -15.75
C ALA A 199 -12.53 14.44 -16.89
N PRO A 200 -13.52 15.20 -17.40
CA PRO A 200 -14.23 14.84 -18.63
C PRO A 200 -13.27 14.48 -19.78
N ALA A 201 -13.58 13.44 -20.56
CA ALA A 201 -12.86 13.13 -21.80
C ALA A 201 -13.59 13.72 -23.02
N ALA A 202 -12.95 13.63 -24.19
CA ALA A 202 -13.48 14.13 -25.46
C ALA A 202 -14.82 13.47 -25.87
N SER A 203 -15.59 14.15 -26.70
CA SER A 203 -16.94 13.74 -27.12
C SER A 203 -16.98 12.45 -27.94
N ASP A 204 -15.87 12.07 -28.57
CA ASP A 204 -15.72 10.82 -29.33
C ASP A 204 -15.36 9.61 -28.45
N VAL A 205 -15.17 9.82 -27.15
CA VAL A 205 -14.86 8.77 -26.17
C VAL A 205 -16.10 8.42 -25.36
N LEU A 206 -16.48 7.15 -25.30
CA LEU A 206 -17.69 6.73 -24.57
C LEU A 206 -17.53 6.92 -23.06
N LEU A 207 -18.59 7.32 -22.39
CA LEU A 207 -18.69 7.29 -20.93
C LEU A 207 -19.45 6.03 -20.50
N VAL A 208 -18.73 5.02 -20.04
CA VAL A 208 -19.31 3.72 -19.70
C VAL A 208 -19.56 3.62 -18.21
N MET A 209 -20.79 3.24 -17.86
CA MET A 209 -21.17 2.87 -16.50
C MET A 209 -21.38 1.36 -16.41
N SER A 210 -20.81 0.71 -15.40
CA SER A 210 -21.04 -0.71 -15.12
C SER A 210 -21.33 -0.92 -13.65
N TYR A 211 -22.30 -1.79 -13.38
CA TYR A 211 -22.75 -2.13 -12.04
C TYR A 211 -22.74 -3.65 -11.88
N ASP A 212 -22.30 -4.13 -10.72
CA ASP A 212 -22.30 -5.56 -10.38
C ASP A 212 -22.59 -5.73 -8.89
N GLY A 213 -23.04 -6.92 -8.50
CA GLY A 213 -23.40 -7.24 -7.13
C GLY A 213 -22.99 -8.68 -6.78
N LYS A 214 -22.27 -8.84 -5.66
CA LYS A 214 -21.89 -10.17 -5.16
C LYS A 214 -22.46 -10.44 -3.77
N GLY A 215 -23.19 -11.56 -3.65
CA GLY A 215 -23.63 -12.06 -2.35
C GLY A 215 -22.47 -12.56 -1.47
N ILE A 216 -22.05 -11.76 -0.49
CA ILE A 216 -20.99 -12.07 0.48
C ILE A 216 -21.57 -12.58 1.80
N VAL A 217 -20.94 -13.57 2.43
CA VAL A 217 -21.35 -14.07 3.75
C VAL A 217 -20.86 -13.11 4.83
N MET A 218 -21.77 -12.65 5.67
CA MET A 218 -21.45 -11.69 6.74
C MET A 218 -21.04 -12.39 8.03
N ARG A 219 -20.13 -11.77 8.78
CA ARG A 219 -19.83 -12.15 10.16
C ARG A 219 -21.08 -11.94 11.04
N PRO A 220 -21.31 -12.76 12.08
CA PRO A 220 -22.48 -12.64 12.96
C PRO A 220 -22.68 -11.22 13.54
N GLY A 221 -21.60 -10.59 14.02
CA GLY A 221 -21.64 -9.23 14.57
C GLY A 221 -21.84 -8.11 13.53
N ALA A 222 -21.83 -8.43 12.24
CA ALA A 222 -22.03 -7.47 11.15
C ALA A 222 -23.38 -7.69 10.43
N LEU A 223 -24.30 -8.46 11.00
CA LEU A 223 -25.65 -8.67 10.47
C LEU A 223 -26.54 -7.46 10.76
N ARG A 224 -27.55 -7.21 9.90
CA ARG A 224 -28.59 -6.20 10.23
C ARG A 224 -29.43 -6.78 11.36
N GLU A 225 -30.01 -5.93 12.20
CA GLU A 225 -30.73 -6.37 13.40
C GLU A 225 -31.80 -7.45 13.10
N ALA A 226 -32.63 -7.24 12.08
CA ALA A 226 -33.64 -8.22 11.67
C ALA A 226 -33.01 -9.57 11.25
N THR A 227 -31.91 -9.53 10.48
CA THR A 227 -31.18 -10.73 10.05
C THR A 227 -30.45 -11.41 11.21
N ALA A 228 -29.93 -10.63 12.16
CA ALA A 228 -29.31 -11.13 13.39
C ALA A 228 -30.35 -11.85 14.26
N LYS A 229 -31.54 -11.27 14.47
CA LYS A 229 -32.67 -11.91 15.16
C LYS A 229 -33.06 -13.23 14.48
N ALA A 230 -33.16 -13.23 13.14
CA ALA A 230 -33.45 -14.44 12.38
C ALA A 230 -32.32 -15.48 12.41
N ALA A 231 -31.06 -15.06 12.53
CA ALA A 231 -29.91 -15.95 12.69
C ALA A 231 -29.90 -16.58 14.09
N ALA A 232 -30.18 -15.80 15.15
CA ALA A 232 -30.26 -16.28 16.52
C ALA A 232 -31.40 -17.28 16.73
N ARG A 233 -32.53 -17.11 16.02
CA ARG A 233 -33.67 -18.06 16.05
C ARG A 233 -33.43 -19.32 15.21
N ALA A 234 -32.44 -19.32 14.32
CA ALA A 234 -32.16 -20.45 13.45
C ALA A 234 -31.19 -21.41 14.13
N GLY A 235 -31.70 -22.56 14.58
CA GLY A 235 -30.87 -23.68 15.04
C GLY A 235 -30.43 -24.58 13.89
N ARG A 236 -29.21 -25.15 13.97
CA ARG A 236 -28.80 -26.23 13.08
C ARG A 236 -29.69 -27.44 13.36
N LYS A 237 -30.34 -27.97 12.33
CA LYS A 237 -31.23 -29.14 12.47
C LYS A 237 -30.45 -30.44 12.68
N LEU A 238 -29.21 -30.49 12.18
CA LEU A 238 -28.31 -31.65 12.27
C LEU A 238 -26.92 -31.16 12.69
N ALA A 239 -26.21 -31.97 13.49
CA ALA A 239 -24.91 -31.60 14.04
C ALA A 239 -23.78 -31.57 12.98
N THR A 240 -23.79 -32.54 12.05
CA THR A 240 -22.66 -32.80 11.14
C THR A 240 -22.86 -32.26 9.73
N ARG A 241 -24.10 -32.01 9.29
CA ARG A 241 -24.40 -31.53 7.93
C ARG A 241 -25.56 -30.54 7.90
N LEU A 242 -25.67 -29.82 6.80
CA LEU A 242 -26.83 -28.98 6.52
C LEU A 242 -28.00 -29.85 6.07
N SER A 243 -29.19 -29.53 6.55
CA SER A 243 -30.43 -30.11 6.00
C SER A 243 -30.71 -29.56 4.60
N PRO A 244 -31.49 -30.26 3.76
CA PRO A 244 -31.93 -29.70 2.48
C PRO A 244 -32.57 -28.32 2.64
N GLY A 245 -32.10 -27.34 1.86
CA GLY A 245 -32.55 -25.95 1.93
C GLY A 245 -31.97 -25.11 3.09
N GLU A 246 -31.19 -25.71 3.99
CA GLU A 246 -30.51 -24.99 5.07
C GLU A 246 -29.31 -24.21 4.51
N LYS A 247 -29.38 -22.88 4.61
CA LYS A 247 -28.31 -21.99 4.11
C LYS A 247 -27.24 -21.82 5.18
N ASN A 248 -25.98 -22.07 4.81
CA ASN A 248 -24.83 -21.73 5.64
C ASN A 248 -24.61 -20.21 5.66
N GLY A 249 -24.77 -19.60 6.82
CA GLY A 249 -24.59 -18.16 7.03
C GLY A 249 -25.71 -17.28 6.48
N ARG A 250 -25.46 -15.97 6.53
CA ARG A 250 -26.38 -14.93 6.04
C ARG A 250 -25.61 -14.01 5.11
N LYS A 251 -26.13 -13.83 3.89
CA LYS A 251 -25.48 -13.04 2.86
C LYS A 251 -25.98 -11.60 2.83
N ARG A 252 -25.13 -10.69 2.40
CA ARG A 252 -25.47 -9.35 1.90
C ARG A 252 -24.96 -9.20 0.48
N MET A 253 -25.58 -8.33 -0.30
CA MET A 253 -25.02 -7.92 -1.57
C MET A 253 -23.92 -6.89 -1.32
N ALA A 254 -22.72 -7.19 -1.81
CA ALA A 254 -21.67 -6.22 -2.03
C ALA A 254 -21.90 -5.64 -3.42
N GLU A 255 -22.38 -4.41 -3.45
CA GLU A 255 -22.73 -3.68 -4.67
C GLU A 255 -21.51 -2.87 -5.14
N LEU A 256 -21.26 -2.88 -6.44
CA LEU A 256 -20.13 -2.24 -7.09
C LEU A 256 -20.62 -1.32 -8.21
N GLY A 257 -20.00 -0.15 -8.32
CA GLY A 257 -20.19 0.77 -9.43
C GLY A 257 -18.85 1.20 -10.01
N CYS A 258 -18.79 1.30 -11.33
CA CYS A 258 -17.63 1.81 -12.05
C CYS A 258 -18.11 2.75 -13.15
N VAL A 259 -17.46 3.91 -13.25
CA VAL A 259 -17.63 4.87 -14.35
C VAL A 259 -16.26 5.07 -14.99
N TYR A 260 -16.15 4.90 -16.30
CA TYR A 260 -14.87 4.97 -17.00
C TYR A 260 -15.03 5.42 -18.45
N ASP A 261 -13.93 5.92 -19.02
CA ASP A 261 -13.85 6.26 -20.43
C ASP A 261 -13.42 5.07 -21.26
N CYS A 262 -14.01 4.92 -22.45
CA CYS A 262 -13.63 3.87 -23.38
C CYS A 262 -13.61 4.42 -24.80
N ALA A 263 -12.43 4.52 -25.41
CA ALA A 263 -12.32 4.87 -26.82
C ALA A 263 -12.98 3.75 -27.66
N PRO A 264 -13.96 4.06 -28.52
CA PRO A 264 -14.56 3.06 -29.40
C PRO A 264 -13.51 2.37 -30.27
N VAL A 265 -13.61 1.05 -30.38
CA VAL A 265 -12.87 0.28 -31.39
C VAL A 265 -13.91 -0.37 -32.32
N PRO A 266 -14.36 0.34 -33.38
CA PRO A 266 -15.38 -0.17 -34.29
C PRO A 266 -14.94 -1.48 -34.95
N ARG A 267 -15.81 -2.49 -34.87
CA ARG A 267 -15.60 -3.78 -35.52
C ARG A 267 -16.32 -3.82 -36.87
N THR A 268 -15.70 -4.49 -37.84
CA THR A 268 -16.34 -4.83 -39.12
C THR A 268 -16.96 -6.23 -39.05
N ALA A 269 -17.85 -6.56 -39.98
CA ALA A 269 -18.41 -7.92 -40.07
C ALA A 269 -17.31 -9.00 -40.18
N ALA A 270 -16.20 -8.68 -40.86
CA ALA A 270 -15.04 -9.57 -41.01
C ALA A 270 -14.26 -9.80 -39.69
N ASP A 271 -14.45 -8.95 -38.67
CA ASP A 271 -13.84 -9.12 -37.35
C ASP A 271 -14.67 -10.02 -36.42
N ILE A 272 -15.93 -10.31 -36.77
CA ILE A 272 -16.86 -11.13 -35.97
C ILE A 272 -17.05 -12.50 -36.61
N ILE A 273 -17.24 -12.53 -37.94
CA ILE A 273 -17.45 -13.75 -38.69
C ILE A 273 -16.10 -14.41 -38.98
N ALA A 274 -15.78 -15.46 -38.22
CA ALA A 274 -14.62 -16.30 -38.52
C ALA A 274 -14.84 -17.01 -39.86
N ARG A 275 -14.15 -16.57 -40.92
CA ARG A 275 -14.01 -17.39 -42.13
C ARG A 275 -13.08 -18.57 -41.83
N PRO A 276 -13.37 -19.79 -42.30
CA PRO A 276 -12.42 -20.89 -42.21
C PRO A 276 -11.08 -20.44 -42.79
N ALA A 277 -10.01 -20.57 -42.00
CA ALA A 277 -8.71 -20.05 -42.35
C ALA A 277 -8.18 -20.76 -43.60
N ARG A 278 -7.64 -20.01 -44.57
CA ARG A 278 -6.94 -20.58 -45.73
C ARG A 278 -5.65 -21.30 -45.30
N ASN A 279 -5.09 -20.92 -44.14
CA ASN A 279 -3.95 -21.53 -43.46
C ASN A 279 -4.23 -21.65 -41.95
N PRO A 280 -4.45 -22.86 -41.39
CA PRO A 280 -4.79 -23.06 -39.98
C PRO A 280 -3.70 -22.67 -38.97
N GLY A 281 -2.47 -22.38 -39.42
CA GLY A 281 -1.30 -22.17 -38.56
C GLY A 281 -0.89 -20.71 -38.30
N GLN A 282 -1.56 -19.72 -38.92
CA GLN A 282 -1.25 -18.30 -38.67
C GLN A 282 -2.45 -17.60 -38.01
N PRO A 283 -2.37 -17.31 -36.70
CA PRO A 283 -3.35 -16.45 -36.05
C PRO A 283 -3.33 -15.07 -36.71
N ARG A 284 -4.50 -14.57 -37.11
CA ARG A 284 -4.64 -13.17 -37.55
C ARG A 284 -4.21 -12.28 -36.37
N PRO A 285 -3.43 -11.20 -36.60
CA PRO A 285 -3.03 -10.32 -35.52
C PRO A 285 -4.27 -9.79 -34.81
N ALA A 286 -4.33 -9.98 -33.48
CA ALA A 286 -5.43 -9.51 -32.68
C ALA A 286 -5.48 -7.98 -32.73
N ARG A 287 -6.63 -7.40 -33.09
CA ARG A 287 -6.85 -5.96 -32.93
C ARG A 287 -6.76 -5.61 -31.45
N ALA A 288 -6.23 -4.42 -31.16
CA ALA A 288 -6.20 -3.90 -29.79
C ALA A 288 -7.63 -3.84 -29.24
N ALA A 289 -7.83 -4.41 -28.05
CA ALA A 289 -9.12 -4.37 -27.37
C ALA A 289 -9.39 -2.94 -26.86
N PRO A 290 -10.67 -2.53 -26.71
CA PRO A 290 -11.01 -1.29 -26.04
C PRO A 290 -10.37 -1.22 -24.65
N ALA A 291 -9.74 -0.10 -24.33
CA ALA A 291 -9.03 0.11 -23.08
C ALA A 291 -9.77 1.13 -22.22
N ALA A 292 -10.06 0.77 -20.97
CA ALA A 292 -10.71 1.64 -20.01
C ALA A 292 -9.71 2.64 -19.42
N ALA A 293 -10.01 3.94 -19.54
CA ALA A 293 -9.29 5.06 -18.94
C ALA A 293 -10.19 5.81 -17.94
N GLY A 294 -9.61 6.73 -17.15
CA GLY A 294 -10.40 7.61 -16.28
C GLY A 294 -11.35 6.87 -15.32
N LYS A 295 -10.91 5.78 -14.70
CA LYS A 295 -11.76 4.92 -13.87
C LYS A 295 -12.10 5.59 -12.54
N TRP A 296 -13.38 5.65 -12.23
CA TRP A 296 -13.92 5.93 -10.91
C TRP A 296 -14.63 4.68 -10.40
N LEU A 297 -14.34 4.26 -9.17
CA LEU A 297 -14.93 3.07 -8.55
C LEU A 297 -15.64 3.43 -7.25
N THR A 298 -16.74 2.75 -6.99
CA THR A 298 -17.44 2.79 -5.71
C THR A 298 -17.90 1.39 -5.32
N SER A 299 -17.99 1.12 -4.02
CA SER A 299 -18.45 -0.16 -3.50
C SER A 299 -19.20 0.02 -2.20
N SER A 300 -20.25 -0.78 -1.97
CA SER A 300 -20.97 -0.78 -0.71
C SER A 300 -21.47 -2.17 -0.31
N ILE A 301 -21.37 -2.46 0.98
CA ILE A 301 -21.97 -3.65 1.62
C ILE A 301 -23.12 -3.29 2.57
N THR A 302 -23.43 -2.00 2.66
CA THR A 302 -24.41 -1.40 3.57
C THR A 302 -25.57 -0.80 2.78
N SER A 303 -25.25 -0.03 1.74
CA SER A 303 -26.20 0.53 0.77
C SER A 303 -26.67 -0.54 -0.21
N ASP A 304 -27.86 -0.36 -0.77
CA ASP A 304 -28.41 -1.21 -1.81
C ASP A 304 -28.02 -0.73 -3.22
N ILE A 305 -28.32 -1.55 -4.24
CA ILE A 305 -27.93 -1.24 -5.61
C ILE A 305 -28.49 0.09 -6.15
N PRO A 306 -29.72 0.56 -5.82
CA PRO A 306 -30.19 1.87 -6.27
C PRO A 306 -29.31 3.02 -5.81
N ALA A 307 -28.80 2.99 -4.58
CA ALA A 307 -27.90 4.03 -4.07
C ALA A 307 -26.54 4.03 -4.80
N VAL A 308 -26.00 2.85 -5.12
CA VAL A 308 -24.76 2.73 -5.90
C VAL A 308 -24.95 3.20 -7.34
N ILE A 309 -26.09 2.85 -7.96
CA ILE A 309 -26.48 3.33 -9.28
C ILE A 309 -26.58 4.86 -9.28
N ALA A 310 -27.27 5.45 -8.29
CA ALA A 310 -27.40 6.90 -8.17
C ALA A 310 -26.03 7.59 -8.05
N ALA A 311 -25.09 7.01 -7.29
CA ALA A 311 -23.73 7.53 -7.20
C ALA A 311 -22.98 7.47 -8.54
N GLY A 312 -23.16 6.39 -9.31
CA GLY A 312 -22.59 6.26 -10.66
C GLY A 312 -23.18 7.29 -11.63
N PHE A 313 -24.49 7.52 -11.61
CA PHE A 313 -25.12 8.59 -12.38
C PHE A 313 -24.64 9.98 -11.96
N ALA A 314 -24.48 10.26 -10.67
CA ALA A 314 -23.94 11.53 -10.20
C ALA A 314 -22.51 11.79 -10.68
N GLU A 315 -21.68 10.74 -10.76
CA GLU A 315 -20.36 10.83 -11.34
C GLU A 315 -20.42 11.00 -12.87
N ALA A 316 -21.34 10.31 -13.55
CA ALA A 316 -21.53 10.45 -14.98
C ALA A 316 -22.01 11.86 -15.38
N ASP A 317 -23.05 12.38 -14.71
CA ASP A 317 -23.57 13.74 -14.92
C ASP A 317 -22.51 14.81 -14.63
N ARG A 318 -21.56 14.57 -13.72
CA ARG A 318 -20.42 15.48 -13.52
C ARG A 318 -19.48 15.47 -14.73
N ARG A 319 -19.21 14.29 -15.30
CA ARG A 319 -18.25 14.12 -16.41
C ARG A 319 -18.85 14.47 -17.76
N ASP A 320 -20.16 14.34 -17.91
CA ASP A 320 -20.92 14.68 -19.11
C ASP A 320 -22.29 15.29 -18.74
N PRO A 321 -22.32 16.59 -18.37
CA PRO A 321 -23.55 17.26 -17.97
C PRO A 321 -24.60 17.35 -19.09
N ALA A 322 -24.16 17.32 -20.36
CA ALA A 322 -25.03 17.41 -21.53
C ALA A 322 -25.55 16.04 -22.00
N ARG A 323 -24.97 14.94 -21.49
CA ARG A 323 -25.34 13.54 -21.82
C ARG A 323 -25.17 13.23 -23.30
N GLU A 324 -24.06 13.67 -23.86
CA GLU A 324 -23.70 13.50 -25.27
C GLU A 324 -22.87 12.22 -25.53
N ARG A 325 -22.33 11.57 -24.48
CA ARG A 325 -21.35 10.48 -24.54
C ARG A 325 -21.79 9.16 -23.93
#